data_AF-A0A6A7KIB3-F1
#
_entry.id   AF-A0A6A7KIB3-F1
#
_cell.length_a   1.000
_cell.length_b   1.000
_cell.length_c   1.000
_cell.angle_alpha   90.00
_cell.angle_beta   90.00
_cell.angle_gamma   90.00
#
_symmetry.space_group_name_H-M   'P 1'
#
loop_
_entity.id
_entity.type
_entity.pdbx_description
1 polymer ?
#
loop_
_entity_poly.entity_id
_entity_poly.type
_entity_poly.pdbx_seq_one_letter_code
_entity_poly.pdbx_strand_id
1 'polypeptide(L)'
;MGIHVQTEVDDETHEVLKMLAILRGKSLKEIAREALEEYAKKHKKEVEKLIQKDPIWDTIGVLELEEDASEREDWGTVEWQSE
;
A
#
# COMPACT_ATOMS: atom_id res chain seq x y z
N MET A 1 -0.12 -17.31 3.63
CA MET A 1 -1.14 -16.41 4.21
C MET A 1 -0.95 -15.06 3.57
N GLY A 2 -2.00 -14.41 3.06
CA GLY A 2 -1.90 -13.10 2.40
C GLY A 2 -2.54 -12.02 3.27
N ILE A 3 -1.87 -10.87 3.40
CA ILE A 3 -2.41 -9.71 4.10
C ILE A 3 -3.53 -9.11 3.25
N HIS A 4 -4.68 -8.84 3.86
CA HIS A 4 -5.80 -8.16 3.19
C HIS A 4 -5.67 -6.67 3.39
N VAL A 5 -5.89 -5.90 2.32
CA VAL A 5 -5.89 -4.44 2.35
C VAL A 5 -7.18 -3.99 1.68
N GLN A 6 -7.99 -3.23 2.41
CA GLN A 6 -9.15 -2.53 1.88
C GLN A 6 -8.78 -1.07 1.65
N THR A 7 -9.22 -0.50 0.53
CA THR A 7 -8.91 0.89 0.18
C THR A 7 -9.98 1.45 -0.74
N GLU A 8 -10.16 2.77 -0.68
CA GLU A 8 -11.02 3.52 -1.58
C GLU A 8 -10.18 4.12 -2.71
N VAL A 9 -10.76 4.19 -3.90
CA VAL A 9 -10.15 4.83 -5.07
C VAL A 9 -11.18 5.74 -5.72
N ASP A 10 -10.72 6.77 -6.41
CA ASP A 10 -11.61 7.62 -7.20
C ASP A 10 -12.23 6.86 -8.39
N ASP A 11 -13.31 7.45 -8.92
CA ASP A 11 -14.08 6.86 -10.03
C ASP A 11 -13.22 6.66 -11.28
N GLU A 12 -12.30 7.58 -11.57
CA GLU A 12 -11.43 7.50 -12.75
C GLU A 12 -10.48 6.29 -12.65
N THR A 13 -9.84 6.11 -11.50
CA THR A 13 -8.96 4.98 -11.21
C THR A 13 -9.75 3.67 -11.29
N HIS A 14 -10.93 3.62 -10.68
CA HIS A 14 -11.78 2.44 -10.72
C HIS A 14 -12.16 2.03 -12.16
N GLU A 15 -12.58 2.97 -13.00
CA GLU A 15 -12.95 2.69 -14.39
C GLU A 15 -11.75 2.24 -15.22
N VAL A 16 -10.56 2.81 -15.03
CA VAL A 16 -9.33 2.35 -15.70
C VAL A 16 -8.99 0.91 -15.30
N LEU A 17 -9.01 0.59 -14.00
CA LEU A 17 -8.72 -0.77 -13.53
C LEU A 17 -9.74 -1.78 -14.07
N LYS A 18 -11.01 -1.39 -14.16
CA LYS A 18 -12.09 -2.21 -14.72
C LYS A 18 -11.89 -2.47 -16.22
N MET A 19 -11.51 -1.46 -17.00
CA MET A 19 -11.18 -1.64 -18.42
C MET A 19 -9.98 -2.58 -18.61
N LEU A 20 -8.95 -2.45 -17.78
CA LEU A 20 -7.79 -3.35 -17.79
C LEU A 20 -8.18 -4.81 -17.46
N ALA A 21 -9.07 -5.00 -16.49
CA ALA A 21 -9.59 -6.32 -16.14
C ALA A 21 -10.29 -7.00 -17.32
N ILE A 22 -11.15 -6.25 -18.02
CA ILE A 22 -11.84 -6.72 -19.23
C ILE A 22 -10.82 -7.06 -20.33
N LEU A 23 -9.91 -6.14 -20.65
CA LEU A 23 -8.93 -6.30 -21.73
C LEU A 23 -7.99 -7.49 -21.51
N ARG A 24 -7.65 -7.79 -20.25
CA ARG A 24 -6.70 -8.86 -19.89
C ARG A 24 -7.39 -10.18 -19.53
N GLY A 25 -8.73 -10.22 -19.47
CA GLY A 25 -9.47 -11.41 -19.05
C GLY A 25 -9.19 -11.81 -17.60
N LYS A 26 -8.94 -10.83 -16.73
CA LYS A 26 -8.62 -11.04 -15.30
C LYS A 26 -9.70 -10.43 -14.41
N SER A 27 -9.73 -10.84 -13.15
CA SER A 27 -10.58 -10.17 -12.15
C SER A 27 -10.04 -8.79 -11.79
N LEU A 28 -10.93 -7.89 -11.37
CA LEU A 28 -10.54 -6.56 -10.86
C LEU A 28 -9.57 -6.66 -9.67
N LYS A 29 -9.76 -7.67 -8.80
CA LYS A 29 -8.86 -7.98 -7.68
C LYS A 29 -7.44 -8.31 -8.14
N GLU A 30 -7.27 -9.07 -9.22
CA GLU A 30 -5.95 -9.40 -9.74
C GLU A 30 -5.26 -8.17 -10.35
N ILE A 31 -6.00 -7.34 -11.10
CA ILE A 31 -5.46 -6.10 -11.67
C ILE A 31 -5.04 -5.12 -10.57
N ALA A 32 -5.88 -4.92 -9.55
CA ALA A 32 -5.56 -4.07 -8.41
C ALA A 32 -4.31 -4.57 -7.67
N ARG A 33 -4.20 -5.89 -7.44
CA ARG A 33 -3.01 -6.48 -6.83
C ARG A 33 -1.76 -6.27 -7.68
N GLU A 34 -1.83 -6.50 -8.98
CA GLU A 34 -0.70 -6.29 -9.90
C GLU A 34 -0.23 -4.84 -9.87
N ALA A 35 -1.15 -3.87 -9.88
CA ALA A 35 -0.84 -2.45 -9.81
C ALA A 35 -0.12 -2.08 -8.50
N LEU A 36 -0.64 -2.57 -7.36
CA LEU A 36 -0.02 -2.36 -6.04
C LEU A 36 1.37 -2.99 -5.95
N GLU A 37 1.53 -4.22 -6.47
CA GLU A 37 2.83 -4.90 -6.49
C GLU A 37 3.85 -4.17 -7.36
N GLU A 38 3.46 -3.69 -8.54
CA GLU A 38 4.35 -2.93 -9.42
C GLU A 38 4.78 -1.62 -8.75
N TYR A 39 3.85 -0.90 -8.12
CA TYR A 39 4.17 0.32 -7.37
C TYR A 39 5.14 0.05 -6.22
N ALA A 40 4.86 -0.96 -5.38
CA ALA A 40 5.73 -1.32 -4.26
C ALA A 40 7.13 -1.73 -4.75
N LYS A 41 7.23 -2.55 -5.81
CA LYS A 41 8.52 -2.96 -6.39
C LYS A 41 9.30 -1.76 -6.93
N LYS A 42 8.63 -0.81 -7.59
CA LYS A 42 9.23 0.41 -8.14
C LYS A 42 9.84 1.30 -7.04
N HIS A 43 9.18 1.41 -5.90
CA HIS A 43 9.58 2.32 -4.82
C HIS A 43 10.38 1.66 -3.68
N LYS A 44 10.55 0.33 -3.69
CA LYS A 44 11.28 -0.40 -2.64
C LYS A 44 12.66 0.19 -2.30
N LYS A 45 13.47 0.54 -3.31
CA LYS A 45 14.82 1.09 -3.10
C LYS A 45 14.81 2.50 -2.49
N GLU A 46 13.75 3.26 -2.73
CA GLU A 46 13.57 4.60 -2.14
C GLU A 46 13.24 4.45 -0.65
N VAL A 47 12.30 3.56 -0.33
CA VAL A 47 11.94 3.20 1.05
C VAL A 47 13.15 2.70 1.82
N GLU A 48 13.90 1.74 1.28
CA GLU A 48 15.14 1.21 1.91
C GLU A 48 16.16 2.31 2.21
N LYS A 49 16.32 3.29 1.31
CA LYS A 49 17.24 4.41 1.50
C LYS A 49 16.77 5.41 2.55
N LEU A 50 15.46 5.65 2.65
CA LEU A 50 14.88 6.54 3.66
C LEU A 50 14.99 5.92 5.05
N ILE A 51 14.66 4.63 5.18
CA ILE A 51 14.81 3.88 6.43
C ILE A 51 16.26 3.90 6.91
N GLN A 52 17.24 3.67 6.03
CA GLN A 52 18.67 3.69 6.41
C GLN A 52 19.20 5.08 6.80
N LYS A 53 18.50 6.16 6.43
CA LYS A 53 18.99 7.53 6.63
C LYS A 53 18.39 8.23 7.84
N ASP A 54 17.26 7.75 8.37
CA ASP A 54 16.54 8.43 9.45
C ASP A 54 16.54 7.60 10.74
N PRO A 55 17.21 8.07 11.82
CA PRO A 55 17.20 7.41 13.14
C PRO A 55 15.81 7.28 13.75
N ILE A 56 14.83 8.04 13.24
CA ILE A 56 13.42 7.95 13.62
C ILE A 56 12.86 6.55 13.28
N TRP A 57 13.28 5.94 12.17
CA TRP A 57 12.83 4.59 11.78
C TRP A 57 13.41 3.48 12.67
N ASP A 58 14.59 3.68 13.26
CA ASP A 58 15.16 2.78 14.29
C ASP A 58 14.37 2.84 15.61
N THR A 59 13.69 3.96 15.86
CA THR A 59 12.95 4.21 17.11
C THR A 59 11.49 3.74 17.03
N ILE A 60 10.87 3.80 15.85
CA ILE A 60 9.46 3.44 15.63
C ILE A 60 9.24 1.92 15.59
N GLY A 61 10.29 1.10 15.57
CA GLY A 61 10.14 -0.34 15.63
C GLY A 61 9.45 -0.84 14.36
N VAL A 62 10.22 -0.91 13.27
CA VAL A 62 9.88 -1.79 12.15
C VAL A 62 9.44 -3.14 12.76
N LEU A 63 8.18 -3.53 12.52
CA LEU A 63 7.66 -4.90 12.59
C LEU A 63 6.72 -5.33 13.73
N GLU A 64 5.75 -4.53 14.16
CA GLU A 64 4.46 -5.08 14.62
C GLU A 64 3.30 -4.34 13.93
N LEU A 65 3.07 -4.66 12.65
CA LEU A 65 1.80 -4.32 12.00
C LEU A 65 0.77 -5.30 12.56
N GLU A 66 -0.12 -4.81 13.44
CA GLU A 66 -1.27 -5.57 13.94
C GLU A 66 -2.07 -6.17 12.75
N GLU A 67 -2.56 -7.41 12.91
CA GLU A 67 -3.14 -8.21 11.81
C GLU A 67 -4.34 -7.53 11.12
N ASP A 68 -5.03 -6.61 11.81
CA ASP A 68 -6.26 -5.94 11.35
C ASP A 68 -6.08 -4.44 11.05
N ALA A 69 -4.83 -3.96 11.01
CA ALA A 69 -4.58 -2.54 10.91
C ALA A 69 -5.08 -1.92 9.60
N SER A 70 -5.22 -2.72 8.52
CA SER A 70 -5.83 -2.32 7.25
C SER A 70 -7.35 -2.17 7.26
N GLU A 71 -8.02 -2.58 8.35
CA GLU A 71 -9.46 -2.41 8.55
C GLU A 71 -9.78 -1.11 9.30
N ARG A 72 -8.76 -0.41 9.82
CA ARG A 72 -8.95 0.85 10.53
C ARG A 72 -9.09 2.03 9.56
N GLU A 73 -9.97 2.95 9.91
CA GLU A 73 -10.26 4.17 9.15
C GLU A 73 -9.04 5.11 9.04
N ASP A 74 -8.08 4.99 9.96
CA ASP A 74 -6.82 5.75 10.02
C ASP A 74 -5.61 5.03 9.39
N TRP A 75 -5.81 3.88 8.76
CA TRP A 75 -4.73 3.09 8.17
C TRP A 75 -3.95 3.86 7.11
N GLY A 76 -2.63 3.98 7.29
CA GLY A 76 -1.74 4.72 6.39
C GLY A 76 -1.62 6.22 6.70
N THR A 77 -2.30 6.70 7.75
CA THR A 77 -2.10 8.06 8.27
C THR A 77 -0.92 8.03 9.25
N VAL A 78 0.21 8.62 8.87
CA VAL A 78 1.32 8.83 9.81
C VAL A 78 0.92 10.02 10.69
N GLU A 79 0.54 9.78 11.95
CA GLU A 79 0.49 10.84 12.94
C GLU A 79 1.92 11.31 13.21
N TRP A 80 2.33 12.38 12.54
CA TRP A 80 3.52 13.12 12.92
C TRP A 80 3.27 13.70 14.31
N GLN A 81 3.90 13.13 15.34
CA GLN A 81 3.96 13.81 16.62
C GLN A 81 4.71 15.13 16.40
N SER A 82 3.95 16.22 16.45
CA SER A 82 4.51 17.56 16.50
C SER A 82 4.94 17.78 17.94
N GLU A 83 6.27 17.94 18.09
CA GLU A 83 7.09 18.29 19.28
C GLU A 83 7.92 17.17 19.91
#